data_AF-A0A443PH37-F1
#
_entry.id   AF-A0A443PH37-F1
#
_cell.length_a   1.000
_cell.length_b   1.000
_cell.length_c   1.000
_cell.angle_alpha   90.00
_cell.angle_beta   90.00
_cell.angle_gamma   90.00
#
_symmetry.space_group_name_H-M   'P 1'
#
loop_
_entity.id
_entity.type
_entity.pdbx_description
1 polymer ?
#
loop_
_entity_poly.entity_id
_entity_poly.type
_entity_poly.pdbx_seq_one_letter_code
_entity_poly.pdbx_strand_id
1 'polypeptide(L)'
;MALLVHTNILLSACSTPSVRLHLPTRAKQPVPPFSCSMTSSSDPSPILPSSSSSSPLLQNHWQRPLLEFPHLSPSHRHLMLEIISAVDSGLGSQLLPSTLSHDVAFFHNPTSTSQGTLDIRSALPNHSKVDFILASWLHSTLPTGASLDIATIFAFLNSTTDAPHLSLEFIRSSPTSLVLLLDFLPRRDLVLYPDYLQAFYDNTHLDKQRQRLHKALGPKLRPFVSSSLYIRSVLSPTAISVSIESEELDGMLAGEVGDVVKEVVGLWVKECGCGGREFEDGGEMERDVLMRRDYLIKTKAIEVDLSANLPRMFGASLDIATIFAFLNSTTDAPHLSLEFIRSSPTSLVLLLDFLPRRDLVLYPDYLQAFYDNTHLDKQRQRLHKALGPKLRPFVSSSLYIRSVLSPTAISVSIESEELDGMLAGEVGDVVKEVVGLWVKECGCGGREFEGGGEMERDVLMKRDYLIKTKTIEVDLSANLPRMFGPDVAGRVIEAIQKAFGVAGL
;
A
#
# COMPACT_ATOMS: atom_id res chain seq x y z
N MET A 1 1.42 4.55 6.65
CA MET A 1 0.64 3.87 5.61
C MET A 1 -0.46 4.81 5.18
N ALA A 2 -0.73 5.02 3.89
CA ALA A 2 -1.98 5.60 3.42
C ALA A 2 -2.62 4.57 2.50
N LEU A 3 -3.94 4.42 2.55
CA LEU A 3 -4.63 3.42 1.74
C LEU A 3 -5.44 4.12 0.64
N LEU A 4 -6.21 3.33 -0.10
CA LEU A 4 -7.15 3.70 -1.16
C LEU A 4 -6.82 4.97 -1.99
N VAL A 5 -6.15 4.74 -3.11
CA VAL A 5 -6.21 5.47 -4.40
C VAL A 5 -5.24 6.63 -4.60
N HIS A 6 -3.95 6.31 -4.60
CA HIS A 6 -2.89 7.21 -5.11
C HIS A 6 -2.76 7.23 -6.66
N THR A 7 -3.30 6.23 -7.36
CA THR A 7 -3.01 5.97 -8.79
C THR A 7 -3.55 7.00 -9.78
N ASN A 8 -4.63 7.73 -9.47
CA ASN A 8 -5.17 8.77 -10.37
C ASN A 8 -4.51 10.15 -10.19
N ILE A 9 -4.11 10.49 -8.96
CA ILE A 9 -3.72 11.85 -8.59
C ILE A 9 -2.34 12.20 -9.19
N LEU A 10 -1.41 11.24 -9.16
CA LEU A 10 -0.08 11.37 -9.77
C LEU A 10 -0.13 11.57 -11.30
N LEU A 11 -1.15 11.05 -11.98
CA LEU A 11 -1.35 11.24 -13.42
C LEU A 11 -1.97 12.60 -13.74
N SER A 12 -2.93 13.08 -12.94
CA SER A 12 -3.57 14.39 -13.13
C SER A 12 -2.58 15.54 -12.96
N ALA A 13 -1.71 15.47 -11.93
CA ALA A 13 -0.74 16.51 -11.60
C ALA A 13 0.33 16.79 -12.68
N CYS A 14 0.46 15.93 -13.70
CA CYS A 14 1.37 16.10 -14.83
C CYS A 14 0.74 16.84 -16.03
N SER A 15 -0.53 17.26 -15.95
CA SER A 15 -1.25 17.90 -17.06
C SER A 15 -1.02 19.42 -17.10
N THR A 16 -0.19 19.89 -18.04
CA THR A 16 0.17 21.31 -18.15
C THR A 16 -0.96 22.21 -18.70
N PRO A 17 -1.29 23.33 -18.03
CA PRO A 17 -2.06 24.41 -18.65
C PRO A 17 -1.24 25.10 -19.76
N SER A 18 -1.85 25.37 -20.91
CA SER A 18 -1.19 26.08 -22.00
C SER A 18 -0.93 27.55 -21.65
N VAL A 19 0.35 27.95 -21.59
CA VAL A 19 0.77 29.32 -21.30
C VAL A 19 0.34 30.28 -22.42
N ARG A 20 -0.49 31.27 -22.10
CA ARG A 20 -0.65 32.50 -22.90
C ARG A 20 -0.07 33.69 -22.16
N LEU A 21 1.04 34.21 -22.69
CA LEU A 21 1.72 35.41 -22.21
C LEU A 21 0.89 36.67 -22.51
N HIS A 22 0.53 37.44 -21.49
CA HIS A 22 0.22 38.88 -21.59
C HIS A 22 0.80 39.60 -20.36
N LEU A 23 1.44 40.76 -20.60
CA LEU A 23 2.05 41.63 -19.59
C LEU A 23 1.18 42.92 -19.41
N PRO A 24 1.48 43.83 -18.45
CA PRO A 24 0.43 44.29 -17.53
C PRO A 24 0.02 45.76 -17.68
N THR A 25 -1.09 46.12 -17.05
CA THR A 25 -1.50 47.51 -16.80
C THR A 25 -1.76 47.78 -15.32
N ARG A 26 -1.48 49.02 -14.89
CA ARG A 26 -1.24 49.44 -13.49
C ARG A 26 -2.21 50.53 -13.05
N ALA A 27 -2.96 50.34 -11.95
CA ALA A 27 -3.52 51.47 -11.16
C ALA A 27 -4.03 51.11 -9.74
N LYS A 28 -3.38 51.70 -8.73
CA LYS A 28 -3.93 52.42 -7.54
C LYS A 28 -5.00 51.80 -6.61
N GLN A 29 -4.70 51.83 -5.30
CA GLN A 29 -5.67 51.83 -4.18
C GLN A 29 -6.48 53.16 -4.10
N PRO A 30 -7.50 53.25 -3.22
CA PRO A 30 -7.25 53.89 -1.91
C PRO A 30 -7.99 53.26 -0.69
N VAL A 31 -7.69 53.83 0.49
CA VAL A 31 -8.26 53.64 1.86
C VAL A 31 -8.46 55.06 2.47
N PRO A 32 -8.87 55.31 3.74
CA PRO A 32 -9.44 54.47 4.82
C PRO A 32 -10.89 55.00 5.15
N PRO A 33 -11.36 55.48 6.34
CA PRO A 33 -10.96 55.30 7.76
C PRO A 33 -12.08 55.27 8.86
N PHE A 34 -11.68 54.95 10.11
CA PHE A 34 -12.26 55.35 11.43
C PHE A 34 -13.68 54.86 11.84
N SER A 35 -14.05 54.68 13.13
CA SER A 35 -13.36 54.80 14.44
C SER A 35 -14.09 54.08 15.61
N CYS A 36 -13.40 53.92 16.76
CA CYS A 36 -13.82 54.02 18.20
C CYS A 36 -15.31 53.84 18.66
N SER A 37 -15.67 53.38 19.89
CA SER A 37 -14.91 52.99 21.11
C SER A 37 -15.78 52.29 22.19
N MET A 38 -15.10 51.57 23.10
CA MET A 38 -15.36 51.29 24.55
C MET A 38 -16.75 51.52 25.21
N THR A 39 -17.19 50.57 26.07
CA THR A 39 -17.28 50.75 27.56
C THR A 39 -17.66 49.46 28.31
N SER A 40 -17.49 49.46 29.65
CA SER A 40 -17.77 48.39 30.63
C SER A 40 -19.20 48.51 31.25
N SER A 41 -19.70 47.77 32.27
CA SER A 41 -19.07 46.99 33.37
C SER A 41 -20.05 46.04 34.13
N SER A 42 -19.47 45.26 35.07
CA SER A 42 -19.99 44.86 36.41
C SER A 42 -21.01 43.71 36.60
N ASP A 43 -20.56 42.75 37.43
CA ASP A 43 -21.20 41.59 38.11
C ASP A 43 -22.09 42.03 39.33
N PRO A 44 -22.93 41.18 40.00
CA PRO A 44 -22.45 40.00 40.76
C PRO A 44 -23.37 38.76 40.86
N SER A 45 -22.81 37.67 41.41
CA SER A 45 -23.43 36.34 41.60
C SER A 45 -23.70 35.95 43.07
N PRO A 46 -24.41 34.84 43.33
CA PRO A 46 -24.32 34.12 44.61
C PRO A 46 -23.99 32.61 44.47
N ILE A 47 -22.80 32.23 44.97
CA ILE A 47 -22.55 31.21 46.04
C ILE A 47 -23.73 30.28 46.40
N LEU A 48 -23.64 28.95 46.57
CA LEU A 48 -22.63 27.83 46.47
C LEU A 48 -23.46 26.48 46.64
N PRO A 49 -22.95 25.22 46.81
CA PRO A 49 -21.58 24.67 46.90
C PRO A 49 -21.31 23.37 46.06
N SER A 50 -20.25 22.63 46.42
CA SER A 50 -19.98 21.20 46.16
C SER A 50 -19.35 20.74 44.82
N SER A 51 -18.06 21.08 44.66
CA SER A 51 -16.97 20.10 44.46
C SER A 51 -17.21 18.86 43.58
N SER A 52 -16.73 18.91 42.34
CA SER A 52 -16.09 17.76 41.68
C SER A 52 -14.87 18.21 40.88
N SER A 53 -13.79 17.43 40.93
CA SER A 53 -12.48 17.77 40.34
C SER A 53 -12.57 17.92 38.82
N SER A 54 -12.23 19.11 38.30
CA SER A 54 -12.19 19.35 36.85
C SER A 54 -10.88 18.81 36.24
N SER A 55 -11.00 18.05 35.15
CA SER A 55 -9.90 17.34 34.45
C SER A 55 -9.34 16.12 35.24
N PRO A 56 -8.90 15.06 34.54
CA PRO A 56 -7.69 15.15 33.71
C PRO A 56 -7.92 15.13 32.19
N LEU A 57 -6.83 15.50 31.52
CA LEU A 57 -6.49 15.35 30.10
C LEU A 57 -6.98 14.04 29.45
N LEU A 58 -7.17 14.09 28.13
CA LEU A 58 -7.13 12.93 27.23
C LEU A 58 -6.05 11.93 27.68
N GLN A 59 -6.47 10.73 28.06
CA GLN A 59 -5.57 9.57 28.16
C GLN A 59 -5.24 9.14 26.73
N ASN A 60 -4.34 9.87 26.06
CA ASN A 60 -4.00 9.66 24.66
C ASN A 60 -3.40 8.26 24.45
N HIS A 61 -4.26 7.31 24.09
CA HIS A 61 -3.89 5.96 23.67
C HIS A 61 -3.26 5.94 22.25
N TRP A 62 -3.39 7.06 21.52
CA TRP A 62 -2.79 7.34 20.23
C TRP A 62 -1.37 7.88 20.35
N GLN A 63 -0.46 7.44 19.47
CA GLN A 63 0.91 7.96 19.39
C GLN A 63 0.94 9.48 19.10
N ARG A 64 1.79 10.23 19.82
CA ARG A 64 1.87 11.70 19.70
C ARG A 64 2.10 12.19 18.25
N PRO A 65 3.01 11.59 17.44
CA PRO A 65 3.23 12.03 16.06
C PRO A 65 1.98 11.97 15.18
N LEU A 66 1.02 11.06 15.44
CA LEU A 66 -0.25 11.02 14.71
C LEU A 66 -1.02 12.34 14.91
N LEU A 67 -1.18 12.76 16.16
CA LEU A 67 -1.96 13.93 16.57
C LEU A 67 -1.34 15.28 16.16
N GLU A 68 -0.11 15.25 15.63
CA GLU A 68 0.58 16.44 15.12
C GLU A 68 0.08 16.89 13.75
N PHE A 69 -0.35 15.97 12.87
CA PHE A 69 -0.85 16.24 11.50
C PHE A 69 -0.16 17.45 10.82
N PRO A 70 1.19 17.48 10.71
CA PRO A 70 1.94 18.73 10.58
C PRO A 70 1.77 19.46 9.24
N HIS A 71 1.32 18.75 8.19
CA HIS A 71 1.10 19.31 6.84
C HIS A 71 -0.38 19.54 6.50
N LEU A 72 -1.30 19.20 7.41
CA LEU A 72 -2.73 19.48 7.21
C LEU A 72 -3.05 20.93 7.59
N SER A 73 -3.99 21.55 6.88
CA SER A 73 -4.51 22.87 7.24
C SER A 73 -5.13 22.87 8.64
N PRO A 74 -5.27 24.03 9.31
CA PRO A 74 -5.89 24.11 10.64
C PRO A 74 -7.29 23.47 10.70
N SER A 75 -8.14 23.71 9.70
CA SER A 75 -9.46 23.08 9.59
C SER A 75 -9.39 21.57 9.45
N HIS A 76 -8.54 21.08 8.54
CA HIS A 76 -8.41 19.65 8.27
C HIS A 76 -7.82 18.90 9.46
N ARG A 77 -6.80 19.47 10.12
CA ARG A 77 -6.24 18.94 11.36
C ARG A 77 -7.27 18.93 12.49
N HIS A 78 -8.05 19.98 12.65
CA HIS A 78 -9.10 20.04 13.67
C HIS A 78 -10.13 18.92 13.45
N LEU A 79 -10.62 18.76 12.22
CA LEU A 79 -11.55 17.70 11.83
C LEU A 79 -10.97 16.30 12.11
N MET A 80 -9.71 16.03 11.73
CA MET A 80 -9.06 14.74 12.04
C MET A 80 -8.95 14.47 13.54
N LEU A 81 -8.72 15.50 14.36
CA LEU A 81 -8.68 15.37 15.83
C LEU A 81 -10.08 15.17 16.43
N GLU A 82 -11.13 15.83 15.90
CA GLU A 82 -12.53 15.55 16.29
C GLU A 82 -12.91 14.09 15.98
N ILE A 83 -12.54 13.57 14.81
CA ILE A 83 -12.87 12.20 14.39
C ILE A 83 -12.11 11.16 15.23
N ILE A 84 -10.82 11.37 15.49
CA ILE A 84 -10.04 10.52 16.42
C ILE A 84 -10.65 10.54 17.81
N SER A 85 -11.06 11.71 18.31
CA SER A 85 -11.72 11.86 19.61
C SER A 85 -13.05 11.11 19.67
N ALA A 86 -13.86 11.17 18.60
CA ALA A 86 -15.13 10.43 18.52
C ALA A 86 -14.93 8.91 18.50
N VAL A 87 -13.93 8.41 17.77
CA VAL A 87 -13.56 7.00 17.73
C VAL A 87 -13.05 6.53 19.10
N ASP A 88 -12.16 7.28 19.76
CA ASP A 88 -11.62 6.92 21.08
C ASP A 88 -12.68 7.03 22.18
N SER A 89 -13.61 7.98 22.09
CA SER A 89 -14.72 8.12 23.04
C SER A 89 -15.72 6.97 22.97
N GLY A 90 -15.91 6.35 21.80
CA GLY A 90 -16.80 5.19 21.63
C GLY A 90 -16.11 3.84 21.84
N LEU A 91 -14.85 3.70 21.40
CA LEU A 91 -14.16 2.40 21.29
C LEU A 91 -12.85 2.33 22.09
N GLY A 92 -12.34 3.43 22.64
CA GLY A 92 -11.03 3.48 23.30
C GLY A 92 -10.89 2.51 24.48
N SER A 93 -11.97 2.31 25.24
CA SER A 93 -12.07 1.33 26.33
C SER A 93 -12.04 -0.14 25.88
N GLN A 94 -12.25 -0.40 24.59
CA GLN A 94 -12.19 -1.73 23.97
C GLN A 94 -10.84 -2.01 23.26
N LEU A 95 -9.92 -1.05 23.26
CA LEU A 95 -8.72 -1.04 22.40
C LEU A 95 -7.44 -0.97 23.22
N LEU A 96 -6.49 -1.85 22.89
CA LEU A 96 -5.13 -1.78 23.41
C LEU A 96 -4.42 -0.48 22.93
N PRO A 97 -3.38 -0.02 23.65
CA PRO A 97 -2.45 0.98 23.12
C PRO A 97 -1.68 0.44 21.90
N SER A 98 -1.23 1.35 21.03
CA SER A 98 -0.41 1.02 19.86
C SER A 98 0.96 0.48 20.28
N THR A 99 1.32 -0.71 19.78
CA THR A 99 2.56 -1.45 20.11
C THR A 99 3.67 -1.28 19.08
N LEU A 100 3.49 -0.39 18.10
CA LEU A 100 4.45 -0.14 17.02
C LEU A 100 5.76 0.44 17.57
N SER A 101 6.88 0.01 16.99
CA SER A 101 8.20 0.60 17.27
C SER A 101 8.28 2.04 16.70
N HIS A 102 9.14 2.87 17.28
CA HIS A 102 9.21 4.31 16.95
C HIS A 102 9.46 4.57 15.46
N ASP A 103 10.30 3.76 14.83
CA ASP A 103 10.66 3.79 13.41
C ASP A 103 9.52 3.34 12.46
N VAL A 104 8.48 2.70 12.99
CA VAL A 104 7.25 2.34 12.27
C VAL A 104 6.12 3.32 12.60
N ALA A 105 6.08 3.84 13.83
CA ALA A 105 5.09 4.82 14.26
C ALA A 105 5.33 6.22 13.64
N PHE A 106 6.58 6.58 13.36
CA PHE A 106 6.98 7.74 12.57
C PHE A 106 8.16 7.39 11.67
N PHE A 107 8.03 7.62 10.37
CA PHE A 107 9.03 7.26 9.34
C PHE A 107 9.17 8.37 8.29
N HIS A 108 10.34 8.46 7.68
CA HIS A 108 10.62 9.38 6.56
C HIS A 108 11.62 8.77 5.59
N ASN A 109 11.67 9.26 4.35
CA ASN A 109 12.73 8.90 3.40
C ASN A 109 14.05 9.64 3.73
N PRO A 110 15.21 9.16 3.25
CA PRO A 110 16.51 9.77 3.58
C PRO A 110 16.69 11.23 3.12
N THR A 111 15.86 11.70 2.19
CA THR A 111 15.86 13.08 1.69
C THR A 111 14.86 13.99 2.41
N SER A 112 14.10 13.45 3.39
CA SER A 112 13.01 14.13 4.11
C SER A 112 11.94 14.76 3.20
N THR A 113 11.81 14.29 1.96
CA THR A 113 10.77 14.72 1.01
C THR A 113 9.47 13.95 1.19
N SER A 114 9.52 12.75 1.77
CA SER A 114 8.34 11.96 2.17
C SER A 114 8.45 11.58 3.63
N GLN A 115 7.38 11.77 4.39
CA GLN A 115 7.28 11.40 5.80
C GLN A 115 5.87 10.93 6.15
N GLY A 116 5.72 10.20 7.24
CA GLY A 116 4.42 9.67 7.65
C GLY A 116 4.41 9.08 9.05
N THR A 117 3.20 8.78 9.48
CA THR A 117 2.93 8.09 10.74
C THR A 117 2.11 6.82 10.53
N LEU A 118 2.05 6.03 11.57
CA LEU A 118 1.16 4.91 11.71
C LEU A 118 0.82 4.69 13.18
N ASP A 119 -0.45 4.51 13.47
CA ASP A 119 -0.94 3.99 14.75
C ASP A 119 -1.86 2.81 14.45
N ILE A 120 -1.63 1.68 15.12
CA ILE A 120 -2.47 0.48 15.00
C ILE A 120 -2.80 0.01 16.40
N ARG A 121 -4.08 0.00 16.73
CA ARG A 121 -4.63 -0.43 18.02
C ARG A 121 -5.51 -1.65 17.82
N SER A 122 -5.01 -2.81 18.22
CA SER A 122 -5.79 -4.05 18.28
C SER A 122 -6.81 -4.00 19.42
N ALA A 123 -7.90 -4.77 19.28
CA ALA A 123 -8.90 -4.91 20.33
C ALA A 123 -8.40 -5.65 21.59
N LEU A 124 -9.10 -5.43 22.71
CA LEU A 124 -9.00 -6.27 23.89
C LEU A 124 -9.59 -7.67 23.60
N PRO A 125 -8.85 -8.76 23.90
CA PRO A 125 -9.32 -10.13 23.66
C PRO A 125 -10.69 -10.40 24.30
N ASN A 126 -11.55 -11.11 23.55
CA ASN A 126 -12.88 -11.59 23.98
C ASN A 126 -13.91 -10.51 24.41
N HIS A 127 -13.60 -9.21 24.27
CA HIS A 127 -14.42 -8.12 24.80
C HIS A 127 -14.74 -7.00 23.79
N SER A 128 -14.50 -7.23 22.50
CA SER A 128 -14.83 -6.28 21.43
C SER A 128 -15.24 -6.97 20.13
N LYS A 129 -16.05 -6.27 19.33
CA LYS A 129 -16.33 -6.58 17.93
C LYS A 129 -15.25 -6.04 16.97
N VAL A 130 -14.37 -5.17 17.44
CA VAL A 130 -13.24 -4.63 16.67
C VAL A 130 -12.13 -5.68 16.53
N ASP A 131 -11.42 -5.67 15.41
CA ASP A 131 -10.17 -6.41 15.18
C ASP A 131 -8.99 -5.48 15.49
N PHE A 132 -8.90 -4.39 14.71
CA PHE A 132 -8.01 -3.27 14.98
C PHE A 132 -8.55 -1.97 14.36
N ILE A 133 -8.11 -0.84 14.91
CA ILE A 133 -8.19 0.47 14.27
C ILE A 133 -6.79 0.86 13.80
N LEU A 134 -6.70 1.36 12.58
CA LEU A 134 -5.50 1.92 11.97
C LEU A 134 -5.76 3.40 11.69
N ALA A 135 -4.87 4.27 12.17
CA ALA A 135 -4.87 5.68 11.86
C ALA A 135 -3.49 6.14 11.38
N SER A 136 -3.44 7.10 10.48
CA SER A 136 -2.19 7.60 9.93
C SER A 136 -2.32 8.96 9.26
N TRP A 137 -1.18 9.60 9.03
CA TRP A 137 -1.01 10.56 7.94
C TRP A 137 0.24 10.24 7.11
N LEU A 138 0.23 10.61 5.84
CA LEU A 138 1.41 10.68 4.97
C LEU A 138 1.54 12.10 4.40
N HIS A 139 2.77 12.52 4.16
CA HIS A 139 3.14 13.67 3.35
C HIS A 139 4.21 13.26 2.33
N SER A 140 4.12 13.76 1.11
CA SER A 140 5.17 13.62 0.10
C SER A 140 5.25 14.87 -0.78
N THR A 141 6.45 15.45 -0.87
CA THR A 141 6.79 16.45 -1.87
C THR A 141 7.06 15.75 -3.19
N LEU A 142 6.20 15.99 -4.17
CA LEU A 142 6.30 15.42 -5.51
C LEU A 142 7.42 16.10 -6.33
N PRO A 143 7.99 15.46 -7.37
CA PRO A 143 9.02 16.07 -8.22
C PRO A 143 8.61 17.36 -8.94
N THR A 144 7.31 17.64 -9.02
CA THR A 144 6.73 18.89 -9.54
C THR A 144 6.75 20.06 -8.54
N GLY A 145 7.14 19.82 -7.29
CA GLY A 145 7.06 20.79 -6.19
C GLY A 145 5.69 20.89 -5.51
N ALA A 146 4.71 20.10 -5.93
CA ALA A 146 3.41 19.97 -5.24
C ALA A 146 3.52 19.01 -4.04
N SER A 147 2.65 19.16 -3.04
CA SER A 147 2.51 18.18 -1.95
C SER A 147 1.40 17.16 -2.24
N LEU A 148 1.57 15.97 -1.70
CA LEU A 148 0.57 14.93 -1.58
C LEU A 148 0.43 14.60 -0.10
N ASP A 149 -0.70 14.98 0.48
CA ASP A 149 -0.99 14.89 1.91
C ASP A 149 -2.20 13.98 2.12
N ILE A 150 -2.02 12.87 2.82
CA ILE A 150 -3.08 11.89 3.10
C ILE A 150 -3.32 11.76 4.60
N ALA A 151 -4.58 11.66 5.00
CA ALA A 151 -4.99 11.29 6.35
C ALA A 151 -6.00 10.14 6.29
N THR A 152 -5.73 9.05 7.01
CA THR A 152 -6.52 7.79 6.95
C THR A 152 -7.00 7.40 8.36
N ILE A 153 -8.26 6.95 8.47
CA ILE A 153 -8.77 6.21 9.62
C ILE A 153 -9.58 5.01 9.12
N PHE A 154 -9.06 3.81 9.40
CA PHE A 154 -9.68 2.52 9.11
C PHE A 154 -10.02 1.80 10.41
N ALA A 155 -11.20 1.21 10.50
CA ALA A 155 -11.57 0.34 11.62
C ALA A 155 -12.12 -0.98 11.11
N PHE A 156 -11.33 -2.04 11.30
CA PHE A 156 -11.71 -3.40 10.95
C PHE A 156 -12.42 -4.06 12.13
N LEU A 157 -13.46 -4.83 11.83
CA LEU A 157 -14.19 -5.64 12.79
C LEU A 157 -13.77 -7.10 12.65
N ASN A 158 -13.91 -7.87 13.73
CA ASN A 158 -13.57 -9.29 13.78
C ASN A 158 -14.79 -10.17 13.42
N SER A 159 -14.65 -11.49 13.43
CA SER A 159 -15.68 -12.44 12.98
C SER A 159 -16.81 -12.74 13.98
N THR A 160 -16.89 -12.02 15.10
CA THR A 160 -18.04 -12.10 16.03
C THR A 160 -19.29 -11.35 15.53
N THR A 161 -19.12 -10.40 14.61
CA THR A 161 -20.20 -9.64 13.96
C THR A 161 -20.02 -9.61 12.46
N ASP A 162 -21.11 -9.45 11.71
CA ASP A 162 -21.08 -9.22 10.27
C ASP A 162 -21.00 -7.73 9.87
N ALA A 163 -21.15 -6.80 10.83
CA ALA A 163 -21.26 -5.37 10.58
C ALA A 163 -20.08 -4.80 9.74
N PRO A 164 -20.32 -3.82 8.84
CA PRO A 164 -19.30 -3.24 7.96
C PRO A 164 -18.05 -2.69 8.66
N HIS A 165 -16.91 -2.66 7.94
CA HIS A 165 -15.72 -1.92 8.38
C HIS A 165 -15.87 -0.42 8.11
N LEU A 166 -15.13 0.43 8.83
CA LEU A 166 -15.00 1.85 8.48
C LEU A 166 -13.81 2.07 7.55
N SER A 167 -14.03 2.88 6.51
CA SER A 167 -13.00 3.46 5.66
C SER A 167 -13.19 4.98 5.60
N LEU A 168 -12.18 5.74 6.02
CA LEU A 168 -12.08 7.18 5.81
C LEU A 168 -10.67 7.54 5.31
N GLU A 169 -10.61 8.26 4.19
CA GLU A 169 -9.38 8.79 3.58
C GLU A 169 -9.63 10.23 3.09
N PHE A 170 -8.74 11.15 3.47
CA PHE A 170 -8.63 12.48 2.86
C PHE A 170 -7.31 12.56 2.10
N ILE A 171 -7.35 12.72 0.77
CA ILE A 171 -6.17 12.75 -0.09
C ILE A 171 -6.09 14.12 -0.77
N ARG A 172 -5.26 15.00 -0.23
CA ARG A 172 -5.07 16.38 -0.71
C ARG A 172 -3.84 16.46 -1.61
N SER A 173 -3.98 17.09 -2.78
CA SER A 173 -2.92 17.21 -3.80
C SER A 173 -2.55 18.67 -4.11
N SER A 174 -3.28 19.61 -3.53
CA SER A 174 -2.98 21.04 -3.53
C SER A 174 -3.76 21.74 -2.40
N PRO A 175 -3.51 23.02 -2.12
CA PRO A 175 -4.37 23.81 -1.23
C PRO A 175 -5.84 23.85 -1.67
N THR A 176 -6.19 23.50 -2.90
CA THR A 176 -7.54 23.67 -3.49
C THR A 176 -8.16 22.37 -4.03
N SER A 177 -7.44 21.25 -3.98
CA SER A 177 -7.89 19.94 -4.50
C SER A 177 -7.78 18.84 -3.45
N LEU A 178 -8.91 18.20 -3.18
CA LEU A 178 -9.06 17.10 -2.23
C LEU A 178 -9.86 15.97 -2.87
N VAL A 179 -9.46 14.72 -2.61
CA VAL A 179 -10.33 13.55 -2.72
C VAL A 179 -10.75 13.11 -1.33
N LEU A 180 -12.04 12.86 -1.16
CA LEU A 180 -12.62 12.24 0.03
C LEU A 180 -13.13 10.84 -0.37
N LEU A 181 -12.65 9.83 0.35
CA LEU A 181 -13.21 8.48 0.35
C LEU A 181 -13.76 8.21 1.76
N LEU A 182 -15.06 7.99 1.87
CA LEU A 182 -15.71 7.70 3.14
C LEU A 182 -16.84 6.70 2.94
N ASP A 183 -16.72 5.54 3.58
CA ASP A 183 -17.62 4.41 3.35
C ASP A 183 -17.66 3.41 4.51
N PHE A 184 -18.77 2.67 4.57
CA PHE A 184 -18.94 1.48 5.40
C PHE A 184 -18.67 0.27 4.51
N LEU A 185 -17.44 -0.26 4.51
CA LEU A 185 -17.07 -1.35 3.60
C LEU A 185 -17.89 -2.62 3.91
N PRO A 186 -18.77 -3.08 3.00
CA PRO A 186 -19.57 -4.27 3.22
C PRO A 186 -18.68 -5.50 3.40
N ARG A 187 -19.11 -6.44 4.25
CA ARG A 187 -18.39 -7.71 4.52
C ARG A 187 -19.11 -8.95 4.01
N ARG A 188 -20.41 -8.84 3.73
CA ARG A 188 -21.19 -9.81 2.94
C ARG A 188 -21.26 -9.37 1.48
N ASP A 189 -21.70 -10.29 0.61
CA ASP A 189 -22.08 -9.98 -0.77
C ASP A 189 -23.46 -9.28 -0.78
N LEU A 190 -23.55 -8.07 -1.32
CA LEU A 190 -24.77 -7.26 -1.28
C LEU A 190 -25.88 -7.73 -2.25
N VAL A 191 -25.57 -8.61 -3.19
CA VAL A 191 -26.54 -9.24 -4.10
C VAL A 191 -27.11 -10.51 -3.48
N LEU A 192 -26.26 -11.30 -2.79
CA LEU A 192 -26.70 -12.52 -2.10
C LEU A 192 -27.42 -12.24 -0.77
N TYR A 193 -27.12 -11.12 -0.11
CA TYR A 193 -27.65 -10.76 1.20
C TYR A 193 -28.38 -9.40 1.19
N PRO A 194 -29.59 -9.30 0.59
CA PRO A 194 -30.36 -8.05 0.56
C PRO A 194 -30.72 -7.54 1.97
N ASP A 195 -30.94 -8.42 2.94
CA ASP A 195 -31.23 -8.06 4.35
C ASP A 195 -30.00 -7.49 5.09
N TYR A 196 -28.80 -7.62 4.51
CA TYR A 196 -27.59 -6.94 4.95
C TYR A 196 -27.49 -5.54 4.33
N LEU A 197 -27.78 -5.42 3.04
CA LEU A 197 -27.88 -4.14 2.33
C LEU A 197 -28.92 -3.23 3.02
N GLN A 198 -30.12 -3.76 3.28
CA GLN A 198 -31.18 -2.99 3.92
C GLN A 198 -30.79 -2.55 5.34
N ALA A 199 -30.25 -3.46 6.14
CA ALA A 199 -29.92 -3.19 7.55
C ALA A 199 -28.82 -2.12 7.71
N PHE A 200 -27.75 -2.19 6.92
CA PHE A 200 -26.56 -1.35 7.11
C PHE A 200 -26.47 -0.14 6.17
N TYR A 201 -27.30 -0.03 5.13
CA TYR A 201 -27.21 1.04 4.13
C TYR A 201 -28.53 1.77 3.88
N ASP A 202 -29.65 1.05 3.71
CA ASP A 202 -30.96 1.69 3.50
C ASP A 202 -31.51 2.28 4.81
N ASN A 203 -31.54 1.48 5.88
CA ASN A 203 -32.08 1.86 7.19
C ASN A 203 -31.20 2.89 7.92
N THR A 204 -29.88 2.81 7.74
CA THR A 204 -28.90 3.81 8.22
C THR A 204 -28.93 5.11 7.42
N HIS A 205 -29.58 5.10 6.24
CA HIS A 205 -29.74 6.24 5.35
C HIS A 205 -28.43 6.87 4.82
N LEU A 206 -27.33 6.11 4.74
CA LEU A 206 -26.00 6.62 4.38
C LEU A 206 -25.99 7.45 3.09
N ASP A 207 -26.76 7.03 2.07
CA ASP A 207 -26.83 7.75 0.79
C ASP A 207 -27.33 9.20 0.93
N LYS A 208 -28.14 9.52 1.95
CA LYS A 208 -28.58 10.90 2.23
C LYS A 208 -27.40 11.83 2.51
N GLN A 209 -26.31 11.32 3.06
CA GLN A 209 -25.10 12.11 3.34
C GLN A 209 -24.30 12.39 2.06
N ARG A 210 -24.18 11.39 1.17
CA ARG A 210 -23.63 11.57 -0.19
C ARG A 210 -24.47 12.57 -1.01
N GLN A 211 -25.80 12.48 -0.91
CA GLN A 211 -26.73 13.44 -1.53
C GLN A 211 -26.62 14.85 -0.93
N ARG A 212 -26.45 14.96 0.40
CA ARG A 212 -26.26 16.24 1.11
C ARG A 212 -25.02 16.98 0.59
N LEU A 213 -23.86 16.32 0.54
CA LEU A 213 -22.63 16.90 -0.03
C LEU A 213 -22.84 17.34 -1.49
N HIS A 214 -23.43 16.49 -2.33
CA HIS A 214 -23.68 16.84 -3.73
C HIS A 214 -24.63 18.05 -3.87
N LYS A 215 -25.63 18.19 -2.99
CA LYS A 215 -26.55 19.33 -2.97
C LYS A 215 -25.88 20.63 -2.49
N ALA A 216 -25.01 20.54 -1.47
CA ALA A 216 -24.40 21.70 -0.84
C ALA A 216 -23.18 22.23 -1.60
N LEU A 217 -22.31 21.35 -2.12
CA LEU A 217 -21.08 21.74 -2.82
C LEU A 217 -21.30 21.94 -4.34
N GLY A 218 -22.34 21.29 -4.90
CA GLY A 218 -22.74 21.45 -6.31
C GLY A 218 -21.57 21.28 -7.29
N PRO A 219 -21.26 22.27 -8.15
CA PRO A 219 -20.24 22.14 -9.19
C PRO A 219 -18.79 22.03 -8.67
N LYS A 220 -18.56 22.33 -7.38
CA LYS A 220 -17.25 22.15 -6.72
C LYS A 220 -16.96 20.69 -6.38
N LEU A 221 -17.98 19.83 -6.38
CA LEU A 221 -17.88 18.39 -6.10
C LEU A 221 -18.08 17.59 -7.39
N ARG A 222 -17.21 16.62 -7.64
CA ARG A 222 -17.30 15.65 -8.75
C ARG A 222 -17.21 14.22 -8.21
N PRO A 223 -17.87 13.23 -8.83
CA PRO A 223 -17.62 11.83 -8.50
C PRO A 223 -16.15 11.49 -8.74
N PHE A 224 -15.48 10.93 -7.73
CA PHE A 224 -14.15 10.38 -7.88
C PHE A 224 -14.26 8.89 -8.19
N VAL A 225 -13.60 8.46 -9.27
CA VAL A 225 -13.67 7.09 -9.76
C VAL A 225 -12.27 6.49 -9.75
N SER A 226 -11.98 5.67 -8.73
CA SER A 226 -10.69 4.98 -8.59
C SER A 226 -10.30 4.25 -9.88
N SER A 227 -9.02 4.29 -10.28
CA SER A 227 -8.52 3.46 -11.40
C SER A 227 -8.53 1.97 -11.07
N SER A 228 -8.50 1.59 -9.79
CA SER A 228 -8.60 0.19 -9.38
C SER A 228 -10.05 -0.27 -9.38
N LEU A 229 -10.38 -1.21 -10.27
CA LEU A 229 -11.67 -1.91 -10.26
C LEU A 229 -11.90 -2.67 -8.96
N TYR A 230 -10.84 -3.19 -8.34
CA TYR A 230 -10.93 -3.86 -7.04
C TYR A 230 -11.45 -2.91 -5.96
N ILE A 231 -10.93 -1.67 -5.90
CA ILE A 231 -11.43 -0.67 -4.94
C ILE A 231 -12.90 -0.31 -5.23
N ARG A 232 -13.29 -0.15 -6.51
CA ARG A 232 -14.71 0.06 -6.87
C ARG A 232 -15.63 -1.09 -6.41
N SER A 233 -15.12 -2.32 -6.32
CA SER A 233 -15.88 -3.50 -5.89
C SER A 233 -15.88 -3.73 -4.36
N VAL A 234 -14.99 -3.07 -3.63
CA VAL A 234 -14.94 -3.13 -2.15
C VAL A 234 -15.80 -2.04 -1.52
N LEU A 235 -15.97 -0.89 -2.19
CA LEU A 235 -16.85 0.20 -1.75
C LEU A 235 -18.34 -0.17 -1.85
N SER A 236 -19.15 0.36 -0.93
CA SER A 236 -20.61 0.20 -0.92
C SER A 236 -21.31 1.06 -1.99
N PRO A 237 -22.57 0.76 -2.32
CA PRO A 237 -23.41 1.61 -3.17
C PRO A 237 -23.63 3.04 -2.63
N THR A 238 -23.37 3.27 -1.33
CA THR A 238 -23.58 4.57 -0.67
C THR A 238 -22.29 5.38 -0.48
N ALA A 239 -21.14 4.82 -0.87
CA ALA A 239 -19.81 5.37 -0.63
C ALA A 239 -19.68 6.83 -1.09
N ILE A 240 -19.18 7.69 -0.20
CA ILE A 240 -18.78 9.05 -0.53
C ILE A 240 -17.39 8.97 -1.16
N SER A 241 -17.36 8.75 -2.48
CA SER A 241 -16.14 8.76 -3.30
C SER A 241 -16.16 9.98 -4.21
N VAL A 242 -15.57 11.08 -3.74
CA VAL A 242 -15.71 12.42 -4.38
C VAL A 242 -14.40 13.18 -4.46
N SER A 243 -14.27 14.02 -5.49
CA SER A 243 -13.21 15.00 -5.64
C SER A 243 -13.81 16.41 -5.48
N ILE A 244 -13.14 17.26 -4.71
CA ILE A 244 -13.56 18.61 -4.37
C ILE A 244 -12.49 19.58 -4.87
N GLU A 245 -12.89 20.51 -5.74
CA GLU A 245 -12.05 21.58 -6.29
C GLU A 245 -12.60 22.95 -5.86
N SER A 246 -11.89 23.64 -4.95
CA SER A 246 -12.32 24.94 -4.43
C SER A 246 -11.18 25.70 -3.73
N GLU A 247 -11.10 27.01 -3.95
CA GLU A 247 -10.30 27.94 -3.13
C GLU A 247 -10.78 27.99 -1.66
N GLU A 248 -12.05 27.66 -1.42
CA GLU A 248 -12.70 27.69 -0.10
C GLU A 248 -12.62 26.34 0.65
N LEU A 249 -11.79 25.40 0.17
CA LEU A 249 -11.73 24.01 0.64
C LEU A 249 -11.63 23.88 2.18
N ASP A 250 -10.81 24.72 2.83
CA ASP A 250 -10.63 24.69 4.28
C ASP A 250 -11.82 25.27 5.06
N GLY A 251 -12.66 26.09 4.42
CA GLY A 251 -13.96 26.48 4.98
C GLY A 251 -15.00 25.35 4.86
N MET A 252 -14.91 24.53 3.82
CA MET A 252 -15.79 23.37 3.62
C MET A 252 -15.46 22.24 4.59
N LEU A 253 -14.16 22.01 4.86
CA LEU A 253 -13.69 21.07 5.88
C LEU A 253 -14.04 21.50 7.32
N ALA A 254 -14.15 22.80 7.57
CA ALA A 254 -14.62 23.35 8.86
C ALA A 254 -16.16 23.40 9.00
N GLY A 255 -16.90 23.03 7.95
CA GLY A 255 -18.37 23.03 7.92
C GLY A 255 -18.89 21.75 7.26
N GLU A 256 -19.71 21.88 6.22
CA GLU A 256 -20.52 20.79 5.63
C GLU A 256 -19.75 19.49 5.31
N VAL A 257 -18.48 19.54 4.88
CA VAL A 257 -17.69 18.31 4.65
C VAL A 257 -17.28 17.68 5.98
N GLY A 258 -16.85 18.49 6.94
CA GLY A 258 -16.52 18.03 8.29
C GLY A 258 -17.74 17.48 9.04
N ASP A 259 -18.89 18.15 8.94
CA ASP A 259 -20.13 17.72 9.58
C ASP A 259 -20.62 16.38 9.02
N VAL A 260 -20.63 16.22 7.69
CA VAL A 260 -20.99 14.94 7.06
C VAL A 260 -20.01 13.82 7.46
N VAL A 261 -18.71 14.08 7.49
CA VAL A 261 -17.72 13.08 7.90
C VAL A 261 -17.93 12.68 9.38
N LYS A 262 -18.17 13.66 10.26
CA LYS A 262 -18.45 13.40 11.68
C LYS A 262 -19.77 12.64 11.89
N GLU A 263 -20.82 12.96 11.16
CA GLU A 263 -22.09 12.24 11.21
C GLU A 263 -21.95 10.78 10.76
N VAL A 264 -21.23 10.51 9.65
CA VAL A 264 -21.03 9.15 9.13
C VAL A 264 -20.11 8.32 10.04
N VAL A 265 -19.00 8.87 10.53
CA VAL A 265 -18.12 8.14 11.47
C VAL A 265 -18.81 7.91 12.82
N GLY A 266 -19.54 8.90 13.34
CA GLY A 266 -20.33 8.75 14.56
C GLY A 266 -21.41 7.67 14.43
N LEU A 267 -22.08 7.60 13.26
CA LEU A 267 -23.02 6.53 12.93
C LEU A 267 -22.32 5.16 12.85
N TRP A 268 -21.11 5.07 12.32
CA TRP A 268 -20.35 3.80 12.30
C TRP A 268 -20.00 3.32 13.72
N VAL A 269 -19.47 4.22 14.55
CA VAL A 269 -19.13 3.92 15.95
C VAL A 269 -20.37 3.45 16.71
N LYS A 270 -21.53 4.10 16.48
CA LYS A 270 -22.80 3.73 17.11
C LYS A 270 -23.36 2.39 16.61
N GLU A 271 -23.57 2.21 15.30
CA GLU A 271 -24.33 1.09 14.75
C GLU A 271 -23.47 -0.16 14.44
N CYS A 272 -22.16 0.01 14.23
CA CYS A 272 -21.26 -1.07 13.79
C CYS A 272 -20.15 -1.37 14.81
N GLY A 273 -19.48 -0.34 15.35
CA GLY A 273 -18.39 -0.51 16.33
C GLY A 273 -18.88 -0.95 17.72
N CYS A 274 -19.89 -0.26 18.25
CA CYS A 274 -20.56 -0.60 19.51
C CYS A 274 -21.84 -1.44 19.30
N GLY A 275 -22.48 -1.29 18.13
CA GLY A 275 -23.69 -2.02 17.74
C GLY A 275 -23.38 -3.38 17.09
N GLY A 276 -23.93 -3.61 15.90
CA GLY A 276 -23.71 -4.80 15.08
C GLY A 276 -24.44 -6.06 15.56
N ARG A 277 -25.06 -6.79 14.62
CA ARG A 277 -25.61 -8.13 14.87
C ARG A 277 -24.48 -9.09 15.22
N GLU A 278 -24.68 -9.92 16.23
CA GLU A 278 -23.83 -11.09 16.48
C GLU A 278 -24.29 -12.26 15.61
N PHE A 279 -23.39 -13.17 15.27
CA PHE A 279 -23.77 -14.38 14.55
C PHE A 279 -24.61 -15.30 15.44
N GLU A 280 -25.75 -15.78 14.91
CA GLU A 280 -26.52 -16.83 15.56
C GLU A 280 -25.73 -18.15 15.60
N ASP A 281 -26.01 -18.98 16.61
CA ASP A 281 -25.23 -20.19 16.87
C ASP A 281 -25.40 -21.21 15.74
N GLY A 282 -24.29 -21.83 15.32
CA GLY A 282 -24.20 -22.63 14.09
C GLY A 282 -23.78 -21.86 12.82
N GLY A 283 -23.63 -20.53 12.86
CA GLY A 283 -23.16 -19.69 11.74
C GLY A 283 -21.67 -19.84 11.35
N GLU A 284 -21.09 -21.03 11.40
CA GLU A 284 -19.66 -21.28 11.11
C GLU A 284 -19.30 -20.99 9.65
N MET A 285 -20.04 -21.57 8.69
CA MET A 285 -19.78 -21.38 7.26
C MET A 285 -19.88 -19.91 6.83
N GLU A 286 -20.80 -19.14 7.43
CA GLU A 286 -20.91 -17.70 7.14
C GLU A 286 -19.73 -16.90 7.71
N ARG A 287 -19.26 -17.26 8.92
CA ARG A 287 -18.05 -16.66 9.50
C ARG A 287 -16.82 -16.96 8.66
N ASP A 288 -16.68 -18.17 8.11
CA ASP A 288 -15.57 -18.51 7.20
C ASP A 288 -15.60 -17.71 5.89
N VAL A 289 -16.77 -17.55 5.26
CA VAL A 289 -16.94 -16.72 4.06
C VAL A 289 -16.59 -15.26 4.35
N LEU A 290 -17.05 -14.71 5.47
CA LEU A 290 -16.72 -13.36 5.92
C LEU A 290 -15.22 -13.21 6.24
N MET A 291 -14.61 -14.14 6.98
CA MET A 291 -13.17 -14.08 7.29
C MET A 291 -12.32 -14.15 6.02
N ARG A 292 -12.70 -14.98 5.03
CA ARG A 292 -12.05 -15.03 3.72
C ARG A 292 -12.19 -13.72 2.96
N ARG A 293 -13.34 -13.04 3.04
CA ARG A 293 -13.56 -11.76 2.35
C ARG A 293 -12.85 -10.59 3.04
N ASP A 294 -12.85 -10.54 4.38
CA ASP A 294 -12.08 -9.58 5.18
C ASP A 294 -10.56 -9.75 4.93
N TYR A 295 -10.07 -10.98 4.86
CA TYR A 295 -8.68 -11.29 4.50
C TYR A 295 -8.34 -10.78 3.09
N LEU A 296 -9.23 -10.96 2.12
CA LEU A 296 -9.05 -10.42 0.77
C LEU A 296 -9.03 -8.88 0.75
N ILE A 297 -9.92 -8.19 1.50
CA ILE A 297 -9.86 -6.73 1.63
C ILE A 297 -8.50 -6.29 2.17
N LYS A 298 -8.06 -6.87 3.30
CA LYS A 298 -6.81 -6.51 3.97
C LYS A 298 -5.60 -6.75 3.06
N THR A 299 -5.49 -7.95 2.46
CA THR A 299 -4.36 -8.30 1.56
C THR A 299 -4.36 -7.51 0.27
N LYS A 300 -5.50 -7.41 -0.44
CA LYS A 300 -5.56 -6.69 -1.71
C LYS A 300 -5.45 -5.18 -1.55
N ALA A 301 -5.79 -4.59 -0.41
CA ALA A 301 -5.43 -3.18 -0.14
C ALA A 301 -3.91 -2.98 -0.01
N ILE A 302 -3.20 -3.91 0.65
CA ILE A 302 -1.73 -3.90 0.75
C ILE A 302 -1.06 -4.13 -0.62
N GLU A 303 -1.63 -4.99 -1.46
CA GLU A 303 -1.12 -5.27 -2.82
C GLU A 303 -1.45 -4.17 -3.85
N VAL A 304 -2.64 -3.58 -3.81
CA VAL A 304 -3.05 -2.56 -4.79
C VAL A 304 -2.42 -1.20 -4.50
N ASP A 305 -2.21 -0.86 -3.23
CA ASP A 305 -1.75 0.48 -2.84
C ASP A 305 -0.40 0.49 -2.10
N LEU A 306 -0.31 -0.09 -0.90
CA LEU A 306 0.86 0.10 -0.04
C LEU A 306 2.15 -0.39 -0.69
N SER A 307 2.19 -1.63 -1.16
CA SER A 307 3.37 -2.18 -1.84
C SER A 307 3.51 -1.71 -3.29
N ALA A 308 2.56 -0.92 -3.81
CA ALA A 308 2.65 -0.25 -5.12
C ALA A 308 3.31 1.13 -5.02
N ASN A 309 2.93 1.89 -4.00
CA ASN A 309 3.18 3.33 -3.92
C ASN A 309 4.15 3.71 -2.79
N LEU A 310 4.29 2.92 -1.72
CA LEU A 310 5.38 3.15 -0.75
C LEU A 310 6.77 3.00 -1.39
N PRO A 311 7.05 2.01 -2.27
CA PRO A 311 8.31 2.00 -3.01
C PRO A 311 8.51 3.27 -3.85
N ARG A 312 7.47 3.76 -4.54
CA ARG A 312 7.57 4.96 -5.39
C ARG A 312 7.78 6.26 -4.58
N MET A 313 7.07 6.43 -3.45
CA MET A 313 7.17 7.61 -2.57
C MET A 313 8.45 7.63 -1.73
N PHE A 314 9.12 6.48 -1.55
CA PHE A 314 10.32 6.33 -0.72
C PHE A 314 11.55 5.78 -1.49
N GLY A 315 11.47 5.55 -2.82
CA GLY A 315 12.55 4.96 -3.63
C GLY A 315 12.24 4.62 -5.11
N ALA A 316 12.23 5.65 -5.97
CA ALA A 316 12.47 5.59 -7.44
C ALA A 316 11.43 4.93 -8.39
N SER A 317 11.62 5.22 -9.68
CA SER A 317 10.98 4.59 -10.86
C SER A 317 11.77 3.37 -11.33
N LEU A 318 11.14 2.36 -11.92
CA LEU A 318 11.76 1.05 -12.14
C LEU A 318 11.49 0.48 -13.54
N ASP A 319 12.56 0.26 -14.31
CA ASP A 319 12.54 -0.54 -15.54
C ASP A 319 13.09 -1.93 -15.24
N ILE A 320 12.31 -2.99 -15.51
CA ILE A 320 12.72 -4.38 -15.28
C ILE A 320 12.82 -5.12 -16.62
N ALA A 321 13.91 -5.85 -16.84
CA ALA A 321 14.06 -6.82 -17.92
C ALA A 321 14.49 -8.18 -17.35
N THR A 322 13.65 -9.21 -17.54
CA THR A 322 13.77 -10.52 -16.87
C THR A 322 13.78 -11.68 -17.86
N ILE A 323 14.64 -12.66 -17.61
CA ILE A 323 14.67 -13.96 -18.29
C ILE A 323 14.70 -15.07 -17.24
N PHE A 324 13.65 -15.90 -17.22
CA PHE A 324 13.64 -17.17 -16.50
C PHE A 324 13.63 -18.33 -17.49
N ALA A 325 14.45 -19.36 -17.25
CA ALA A 325 14.38 -20.61 -18.01
C ALA A 325 14.15 -21.80 -17.06
N PHE A 326 12.92 -22.31 -17.06
CA PHE A 326 12.49 -23.45 -16.26
C PHE A 326 12.68 -24.76 -17.03
N LEU A 327 13.50 -25.66 -16.47
CA LEU A 327 13.65 -27.04 -16.95
C LEU A 327 12.53 -27.94 -16.40
N ASN A 328 12.31 -29.08 -17.03
CA ASN A 328 11.28 -30.06 -16.64
C ASN A 328 11.86 -31.14 -15.69
N SER A 329 11.05 -32.11 -15.31
CA SER A 329 11.40 -33.17 -14.36
C SER A 329 12.19 -34.36 -14.93
N THR A 330 12.68 -34.31 -16.18
CA THR A 330 13.58 -35.34 -16.73
C THR A 330 15.06 -35.10 -16.36
N THR A 331 15.39 -33.93 -15.83
CA THR A 331 16.73 -33.56 -15.31
C THR A 331 16.58 -32.83 -13.97
N ASP A 332 17.61 -32.88 -13.11
CA ASP A 332 17.70 -32.03 -11.92
C ASP A 332 18.44 -30.70 -12.15
N ALA A 333 19.05 -30.50 -13.32
CA ALA A 333 19.86 -29.32 -13.64
C ALA A 333 19.13 -28.00 -13.29
N PRO A 334 19.82 -26.99 -12.72
CA PRO A 334 19.20 -25.80 -12.14
C PRO A 334 18.50 -24.92 -13.18
N HIS A 335 17.51 -24.14 -12.75
CA HIS A 335 16.85 -23.16 -13.61
C HIS A 335 17.74 -21.92 -13.83
N LEU A 336 17.55 -21.19 -14.93
CA LEU A 336 18.19 -19.89 -15.10
C LEU A 336 17.30 -18.78 -14.51
N SER A 337 17.91 -17.87 -13.77
CA SER A 337 17.35 -16.56 -13.42
C SER A 337 18.30 -15.45 -13.87
N LEU A 338 17.76 -14.44 -14.56
CA LEU A 338 18.44 -13.20 -14.92
C LEU A 338 17.44 -12.04 -14.85
N GLU A 339 17.71 -11.05 -14.00
CA GLU A 339 16.94 -9.81 -13.88
C GLU A 339 17.89 -8.60 -13.93
N PHE A 340 17.59 -7.67 -14.83
CA PHE A 340 18.13 -6.31 -14.81
C PHE A 340 17.02 -5.38 -14.28
N ILE A 341 17.28 -4.75 -13.15
CA ILE A 341 16.34 -3.85 -12.47
C ILE A 341 16.98 -2.45 -12.43
N ARG A 342 16.66 -1.61 -13.42
CA ARG A 342 17.21 -0.25 -13.55
C ARG A 342 16.30 0.73 -12.82
N SER A 343 16.85 1.45 -11.84
CA SER A 343 16.09 2.44 -11.04
C SER A 343 16.35 3.90 -11.46
N SER A 344 17.39 4.13 -12.26
CA SER A 344 17.71 5.43 -12.85
C SER A 344 18.64 5.24 -14.07
N PRO A 345 18.96 6.29 -14.83
CA PRO A 345 20.02 6.25 -15.83
C PRO A 345 21.38 5.79 -15.28
N THR A 346 21.62 5.87 -13.96
CA THR A 346 22.90 5.61 -13.30
C THR A 346 22.87 4.46 -12.28
N SER A 347 21.72 3.82 -12.06
CA SER A 347 21.54 2.78 -11.03
C SER A 347 20.86 1.53 -11.57
N LEU A 348 21.52 0.38 -11.36
CA LEU A 348 21.09 -0.94 -11.78
C LEU A 348 21.28 -1.95 -10.63
N VAL A 349 20.27 -2.78 -10.38
CA VAL A 349 20.44 -4.06 -9.71
C VAL A 349 20.49 -5.16 -10.77
N LEU A 350 21.47 -6.07 -10.63
CA LEU A 350 21.59 -7.31 -11.39
C LEU A 350 21.38 -8.47 -10.43
N LEU A 351 20.40 -9.32 -10.74
CA LEU A 351 20.28 -10.67 -10.21
C LEU A 351 20.58 -11.65 -11.35
N LEU A 352 21.55 -12.55 -11.16
CA LEU A 352 21.87 -13.60 -12.12
C LEU A 352 22.34 -14.84 -11.40
N ASP A 353 21.61 -15.94 -11.57
CA ASP A 353 21.83 -17.17 -10.81
C ASP A 353 21.34 -18.45 -11.53
N PHE A 354 21.93 -19.57 -11.15
CA PHE A 354 21.45 -20.92 -11.47
C PHE A 354 20.63 -21.42 -10.28
N LEU A 355 19.30 -21.25 -10.31
CA LEU A 355 18.44 -21.53 -9.16
C LEU A 355 18.46 -23.04 -8.80
N PRO A 356 18.95 -23.44 -7.61
CA PRO A 356 19.04 -24.83 -7.20
C PRO A 356 17.68 -25.50 -7.04
N ARG A 357 17.52 -26.67 -7.69
CA ARG A 357 16.30 -27.51 -7.64
C ARG A 357 16.43 -28.70 -6.70
N ARG A 358 17.66 -28.98 -6.23
CA ARG A 358 17.94 -29.81 -5.06
C ARG A 358 18.36 -28.93 -3.88
N ASP A 359 18.33 -29.50 -2.68
CA ASP A 359 18.92 -28.87 -1.49
C ASP A 359 20.45 -28.98 -1.55
N LEU A 360 21.17 -27.86 -1.56
CA LEU A 360 22.63 -27.84 -1.74
C LEU A 360 23.41 -28.42 -0.55
N VAL A 361 22.77 -28.56 0.62
CA VAL A 361 23.37 -29.19 1.81
C VAL A 361 23.16 -30.70 1.79
N LEU A 362 21.99 -31.17 1.33
CA LEU A 362 21.68 -32.60 1.24
C LEU A 362 22.28 -33.28 0.01
N TYR A 363 22.59 -32.53 -1.05
CA TYR A 363 23.11 -33.05 -2.31
C TYR A 363 24.44 -32.36 -2.70
N PRO A 364 25.56 -32.64 -1.99
CA PRO A 364 26.86 -32.01 -2.27
C PRO A 364 27.39 -32.32 -3.67
N ASP A 365 27.11 -33.50 -4.23
CA ASP A 365 27.51 -33.86 -5.60
C ASP A 365 26.80 -32.97 -6.65
N TYR A 366 25.59 -32.51 -6.36
CA TYR A 366 24.84 -31.56 -7.20
C TYR A 366 25.42 -30.14 -7.10
N LEU A 367 25.82 -29.72 -5.89
CA LEU A 367 26.58 -28.48 -5.70
C LEU A 367 27.90 -28.52 -6.51
N GLN A 368 28.64 -29.61 -6.40
CA GLN A 368 29.90 -29.79 -7.12
C GLN A 368 29.70 -29.78 -8.64
N ALA A 369 28.72 -30.53 -9.14
CA ALA A 369 28.44 -30.65 -10.57
C ALA A 369 28.07 -29.32 -11.23
N PHE A 370 27.15 -28.55 -10.64
CA PHE A 370 26.57 -27.37 -11.30
C PHE A 370 27.17 -26.02 -10.88
N TYR A 371 27.96 -25.95 -9.80
CA TYR A 371 28.48 -24.69 -9.26
C TYR A 371 30.01 -24.67 -9.12
N ASP A 372 30.62 -25.73 -8.57
CA ASP A 372 32.09 -25.80 -8.41
C ASP A 372 32.79 -26.13 -9.74
N ASN A 373 32.34 -27.18 -10.43
CA ASN A 373 32.94 -27.67 -11.68
C ASN A 373 32.68 -26.72 -12.86
N THR A 374 31.51 -26.07 -12.87
CA THR A 374 31.19 -24.98 -13.82
C THR A 374 31.99 -23.71 -13.51
N HIS A 375 32.59 -23.63 -12.31
CA HIS A 375 33.34 -22.48 -11.81
C HIS A 375 32.54 -21.16 -11.77
N LEU A 376 31.23 -21.25 -11.56
CA LEU A 376 30.30 -20.11 -11.71
C LEU A 376 30.71 -18.88 -10.86
N ASP A 377 31.24 -19.11 -9.66
CA ASP A 377 31.72 -18.03 -8.78
C ASP A 377 32.86 -17.18 -9.38
N LYS A 378 33.65 -17.72 -10.33
CA LYS A 378 34.70 -16.94 -11.02
C LYS A 378 34.13 -15.74 -11.77
N GLN A 379 32.89 -15.82 -12.25
CA GLN A 379 32.22 -14.71 -12.94
C GLN A 379 31.76 -13.61 -11.96
N ARG A 380 31.27 -14.00 -10.77
CA ARG A 380 31.00 -13.06 -9.66
C ARG A 380 32.29 -12.37 -9.19
N GLN A 381 33.38 -13.13 -9.05
CA GLN A 381 34.71 -12.59 -8.69
C GLN A 381 35.27 -11.65 -9.77
N ARG A 382 35.14 -12.00 -11.06
CA ARG A 382 35.53 -11.15 -12.19
C ARG A 382 34.80 -9.81 -12.14
N LEU A 383 33.47 -9.83 -12.02
CA LEU A 383 32.65 -8.62 -11.98
C LEU A 383 33.01 -7.72 -10.77
N HIS A 384 33.22 -8.31 -9.59
CA HIS A 384 33.74 -7.58 -8.42
C HIS A 384 35.10 -6.93 -8.68
N LYS A 385 36.04 -7.66 -9.31
CA LYS A 385 37.39 -7.19 -9.59
C LYS A 385 37.41 -6.06 -10.64
N ALA A 386 36.57 -6.16 -11.65
CA ALA A 386 36.53 -5.19 -12.76
C ALA A 386 35.79 -3.89 -12.38
N LEU A 387 34.70 -3.98 -11.62
CA LEU A 387 33.86 -2.81 -11.29
C LEU A 387 34.22 -2.17 -9.94
N GLY A 388 34.87 -2.92 -9.04
CA GLY A 388 35.42 -2.42 -7.78
C GLY A 388 34.41 -1.63 -6.95
N PRO A 389 34.68 -0.36 -6.56
CA PRO A 389 33.81 0.42 -5.68
C PRO A 389 32.48 0.85 -6.30
N LYS A 390 32.31 0.72 -7.63
CA LYS A 390 31.02 0.98 -8.31
C LYS A 390 29.97 -0.11 -8.05
N LEU A 391 30.41 -1.28 -7.58
CA LEU A 391 29.58 -2.45 -7.35
C LEU A 391 29.47 -2.73 -5.85
N ARG A 392 28.22 -2.87 -5.37
CA ARG A 392 27.89 -3.23 -3.98
C ARG A 392 27.09 -4.54 -3.98
N PRO A 393 27.16 -5.37 -2.94
CA PRO A 393 26.22 -6.49 -2.78
C PRO A 393 24.78 -5.97 -2.73
N PHE A 394 23.89 -6.55 -3.53
CA PHE A 394 22.44 -6.33 -3.39
C PHE A 394 21.86 -7.47 -2.55
N VAL A 395 20.91 -7.12 -1.69
CA VAL A 395 20.24 -8.06 -0.78
C VAL A 395 18.74 -7.85 -0.94
N SER A 396 18.06 -8.79 -1.61
CA SER A 396 16.61 -8.71 -1.81
C SER A 396 15.87 -8.64 -0.47
N SER A 397 14.91 -7.72 -0.34
CA SER A 397 14.06 -7.61 0.84
C SER A 397 13.28 -8.91 1.08
N SER A 398 12.85 -9.59 0.02
CA SER A 398 12.17 -10.88 0.08
C SER A 398 13.08 -11.96 0.69
N LEU A 399 12.68 -12.47 1.85
CA LEU A 399 13.27 -13.65 2.47
C LEU A 399 13.14 -14.89 1.58
N TYR A 400 12.06 -14.98 0.79
CA TYR A 400 11.87 -16.09 -0.13
C TYR A 400 12.93 -16.10 -1.24
N ILE A 401 13.11 -14.98 -1.94
CA ILE A 401 14.15 -14.86 -2.99
C ILE A 401 15.54 -15.17 -2.43
N ARG A 402 15.87 -14.62 -1.25
CA ARG A 402 17.13 -14.94 -0.53
C ARG A 402 17.32 -16.42 -0.18
N SER A 403 16.24 -17.19 -0.06
CA SER A 403 16.29 -18.65 0.22
C SER A 403 16.31 -19.55 -1.01
N VAL A 404 16.04 -18.98 -2.20
CA VAL A 404 16.08 -19.71 -3.48
C VAL A 404 17.42 -19.50 -4.20
N LEU A 405 18.07 -18.34 -4.05
CA LEU A 405 19.36 -18.04 -4.68
C LEU A 405 20.50 -18.99 -4.23
N SER A 406 21.41 -19.31 -5.15
CA SER A 406 22.60 -20.13 -4.90
C SER A 406 23.73 -19.35 -4.18
N PRO A 407 24.71 -20.05 -3.58
CA PRO A 407 25.93 -19.44 -3.03
C PRO A 407 26.77 -18.67 -4.05
N THR A 408 26.59 -18.92 -5.35
CA THR A 408 27.35 -18.28 -6.45
C THR A 408 26.61 -17.12 -7.11
N ALA A 409 25.36 -16.85 -6.69
CA ALA A 409 24.49 -15.85 -7.30
C ALA A 409 25.15 -14.48 -7.42
N ILE A 410 25.11 -13.90 -8.62
CA ILE A 410 25.49 -12.51 -8.85
C ILE A 410 24.29 -11.65 -8.44
N SER A 411 24.25 -11.26 -7.16
CA SER A 411 23.24 -10.37 -6.57
C SER A 411 23.90 -9.03 -6.21
N VAL A 412 23.88 -8.07 -7.13
CA VAL A 412 24.69 -6.84 -7.05
C VAL A 412 23.92 -5.59 -7.43
N SER A 413 24.26 -4.48 -6.78
CA SER A 413 23.86 -3.11 -7.14
C SER A 413 25.06 -2.40 -7.77
N ILE A 414 24.82 -1.65 -8.85
CA ILE A 414 25.81 -0.89 -9.59
C ILE A 414 25.34 0.56 -9.67
N GLU A 415 26.16 1.48 -9.16
CA GLU A 415 25.94 2.93 -9.22
C GLU A 415 27.06 3.59 -10.04
N SER A 416 26.74 4.09 -11.24
CA SER A 416 27.69 4.82 -12.07
C SER A 416 27.03 5.63 -13.19
N GLU A 417 27.61 6.80 -13.50
CA GLU A 417 27.25 7.58 -14.68
C GLU A 417 27.62 6.88 -16.01
N GLU A 418 28.54 5.90 -15.95
CA GLU A 418 29.01 5.13 -17.11
C GLU A 418 28.23 3.80 -17.31
N LEU A 419 27.06 3.65 -16.66
CA LEU A 419 26.31 2.39 -16.56
C LEU A 419 26.03 1.73 -17.92
N ASP A 420 25.61 2.48 -18.94
CA ASP A 420 25.32 1.90 -20.26
C ASP A 420 26.60 1.39 -20.97
N GLY A 421 27.76 2.00 -20.72
CA GLY A 421 29.04 1.49 -21.19
C GLY A 421 29.48 0.23 -20.44
N MET A 422 29.18 0.15 -19.13
CA MET A 422 29.42 -1.05 -18.32
C MET A 422 28.51 -2.21 -18.75
N LEU A 423 27.26 -1.94 -19.13
CA LEU A 423 26.30 -2.89 -19.72
C LEU A 423 26.72 -3.37 -21.12
N ALA A 424 27.25 -2.49 -21.97
CA ALA A 424 27.75 -2.88 -23.28
C ALA A 424 29.01 -3.77 -23.22
N GLY A 425 29.89 -3.50 -22.24
CA GLY A 425 31.11 -4.26 -21.96
C GLY A 425 30.94 -5.29 -20.83
N GLU A 426 31.76 -5.16 -19.78
CA GLU A 426 32.03 -6.19 -18.78
C GLU A 426 30.79 -6.79 -18.09
N VAL A 427 29.76 -6.00 -17.77
CA VAL A 427 28.51 -6.54 -17.19
C VAL A 427 27.83 -7.43 -18.23
N GLY A 428 27.67 -6.94 -19.46
CA GLY A 428 27.09 -7.69 -20.56
C GLY A 428 27.89 -8.96 -20.90
N ASP A 429 29.21 -8.90 -20.88
CA ASP A 429 30.08 -10.06 -21.17
C ASP A 429 30.00 -11.13 -20.08
N VAL A 430 30.03 -10.74 -18.80
CA VAL A 430 29.77 -11.66 -17.68
C VAL A 430 28.39 -12.31 -17.79
N VAL A 431 27.34 -11.54 -18.13
CA VAL A 431 25.99 -12.11 -18.33
C VAL A 431 25.96 -13.08 -19.52
N LYS A 432 26.56 -12.73 -20.67
CA LYS A 432 26.66 -13.61 -21.86
C LYS A 432 27.37 -14.92 -21.52
N GLU A 433 28.48 -14.87 -20.78
CA GLU A 433 29.27 -16.05 -20.41
C GLU A 433 28.49 -16.97 -19.45
N VAL A 434 27.82 -16.43 -18.44
CA VAL A 434 27.00 -17.23 -17.50
C VAL A 434 25.78 -17.84 -18.18
N VAL A 435 25.08 -17.10 -19.03
CA VAL A 435 23.92 -17.63 -19.78
C VAL A 435 24.37 -18.68 -20.80
N GLY A 436 25.50 -18.47 -21.48
CA GLY A 436 26.10 -19.47 -22.39
C GLY A 436 26.52 -20.75 -21.66
N LEU A 437 27.08 -20.62 -20.45
CA LEU A 437 27.41 -21.74 -19.57
C LEU A 437 26.15 -22.51 -19.15
N TRP A 438 25.05 -21.82 -18.81
CA TRP A 438 23.78 -22.47 -18.49
C TRP A 438 23.23 -23.27 -19.69
N VAL A 439 23.22 -22.67 -20.89
CA VAL A 439 22.77 -23.35 -22.11
C VAL A 439 23.64 -24.58 -22.39
N LYS A 440 24.95 -24.49 -22.18
CA LYS A 440 25.88 -25.61 -22.38
C LYS A 440 25.67 -26.74 -21.36
N GLU A 441 25.79 -26.47 -20.06
CA GLU A 441 25.85 -27.53 -19.03
C GLU A 441 24.47 -27.96 -18.52
N CYS A 442 23.46 -27.09 -18.58
CA CYS A 442 22.11 -27.36 -18.04
C CYS A 442 21.06 -27.54 -19.15
N GLY A 443 21.08 -26.67 -20.17
CA GLY A 443 20.08 -26.66 -21.24
C GLY A 443 20.28 -27.73 -22.32
N CYS A 444 21.52 -28.02 -22.69
CA CYS A 444 21.87 -28.97 -23.77
C CYS A 444 22.70 -30.18 -23.30
N GLY A 445 23.56 -30.00 -22.29
CA GLY A 445 24.37 -31.05 -21.67
C GLY A 445 23.83 -31.59 -20.35
N GLY A 446 22.63 -31.18 -19.95
CA GLY A 446 22.04 -31.56 -18.66
C GLY A 446 21.86 -33.06 -18.52
N ARG A 447 22.38 -33.65 -17.44
CA ARG A 447 22.23 -35.07 -17.13
C ARG A 447 20.76 -35.47 -17.00
N GLU A 448 20.41 -36.70 -17.38
CA GLU A 448 19.11 -37.26 -17.00
C GLU A 448 19.03 -37.40 -15.47
N PHE A 449 17.80 -37.47 -14.94
CA PHE A 449 17.54 -37.60 -13.51
C PHE A 449 17.87 -39.00 -12.97
N GLU A 450 19.16 -39.32 -12.91
CA GLU A 450 19.70 -40.56 -12.35
C GLU A 450 19.70 -40.55 -10.82
N GLY A 451 19.49 -41.72 -10.21
CA GLY A 451 19.59 -41.96 -8.77
C GLY A 451 18.30 -41.72 -7.95
N GLY A 452 17.43 -40.81 -8.39
CA GLY A 452 16.22 -40.45 -7.64
C GLY A 452 15.01 -41.35 -7.92
N GLY A 453 14.48 -42.01 -6.89
CA GLY A 453 13.16 -42.66 -6.94
C GLY A 453 12.01 -41.65 -7.08
N GLU A 454 10.77 -42.14 -7.22
CA GLU A 454 9.58 -41.29 -7.42
C GLU A 454 9.47 -40.17 -6.38
N MET A 455 9.75 -40.48 -5.10
CA MET A 455 9.79 -39.51 -4.00
C MET A 455 10.77 -38.34 -4.22
N GLU A 456 11.96 -38.56 -4.81
CA GLU A 456 12.88 -37.45 -5.10
C GLU A 456 12.37 -36.58 -6.26
N ARG A 457 11.76 -37.22 -7.28
CA ARG A 457 11.17 -36.51 -8.41
C ARG A 457 9.97 -35.67 -7.97
N ASP A 458 9.17 -36.16 -7.03
CA ASP A 458 8.07 -35.42 -6.40
C ASP A 458 8.56 -34.24 -5.55
N VAL A 459 9.64 -34.42 -4.77
CA VAL A 459 10.28 -33.33 -4.01
C VAL A 459 10.82 -32.24 -4.95
N LEU A 460 11.46 -32.64 -6.05
CA LEU A 460 11.91 -31.71 -7.11
C LEU A 460 10.72 -30.98 -7.76
N MET A 461 9.68 -31.70 -8.19
CA MET A 461 8.51 -31.07 -8.83
C MET A 461 7.76 -30.14 -7.86
N LYS A 462 7.71 -30.48 -6.57
CA LYS A 462 7.18 -29.61 -5.51
C LYS A 462 8.03 -28.34 -5.31
N ARG A 463 9.35 -28.44 -5.40
CA ARG A 463 10.25 -27.28 -5.33
C ARG A 463 10.13 -26.39 -6.57
N ASP A 464 10.14 -26.98 -7.76
CA ASP A 464 9.92 -26.27 -9.03
C ASP A 464 8.57 -25.52 -9.02
N TYR A 465 7.49 -26.18 -8.56
CA TYR A 465 6.16 -25.56 -8.41
C TYR A 465 6.20 -24.37 -7.45
N LEU A 466 6.83 -24.52 -6.28
CA LEU A 466 6.95 -23.42 -5.31
C LEU A 466 7.74 -22.24 -5.87
N ILE A 467 8.84 -22.47 -6.59
CA ILE A 467 9.61 -21.39 -7.23
C ILE A 467 8.75 -20.67 -8.26
N LYS A 468 8.15 -21.40 -9.21
CA LYS A 468 7.27 -20.84 -10.26
C LYS A 468 6.14 -20.00 -9.67
N THR A 469 5.38 -20.56 -8.73
CA THR A 469 4.22 -19.91 -8.14
C THR A 469 4.63 -18.72 -7.27
N LYS A 470 5.72 -18.80 -6.49
CA LYS A 470 6.19 -17.65 -5.69
C LYS A 470 6.84 -16.55 -6.52
N THR A 471 7.50 -16.84 -7.63
CA THR A 471 7.90 -15.81 -8.61
C THR A 471 6.68 -15.08 -9.18
N ILE A 472 5.62 -15.81 -9.53
CA ILE A 472 4.37 -15.21 -10.02
C ILE A 472 3.67 -14.39 -8.92
N GLU A 473 3.60 -14.86 -7.68
CA GLU A 473 2.97 -14.12 -6.57
C GLU A 473 3.76 -12.87 -6.15
N VAL A 474 5.07 -13.03 -5.86
CA VAL A 474 5.89 -12.03 -5.15
C VAL A 474 6.34 -10.87 -6.07
N ASP A 475 6.52 -11.14 -7.36
CA ASP A 475 6.90 -10.13 -8.35
C ASP A 475 5.75 -9.85 -9.33
N LEU A 476 5.44 -10.80 -10.23
CA LEU A 476 4.62 -10.50 -11.41
C LEU A 476 3.18 -10.07 -11.08
N SER A 477 2.53 -10.75 -10.13
CA SER A 477 1.15 -10.45 -9.70
C SER A 477 1.06 -9.18 -8.86
N ALA A 478 2.12 -8.85 -8.12
CA ALA A 478 2.24 -7.57 -7.44
C ALA A 478 2.44 -6.44 -8.46
N ASN A 479 3.38 -6.59 -9.40
CA ASN A 479 3.90 -5.47 -10.18
C ASN A 479 3.17 -5.22 -11.52
N LEU A 480 2.88 -6.25 -12.31
CA LEU A 480 2.30 -6.05 -13.66
C LEU A 480 0.96 -5.30 -13.67
N PRO A 481 -0.01 -5.54 -12.76
CA PRO A 481 -1.28 -4.82 -12.76
C PRO A 481 -1.12 -3.31 -12.50
N ARG A 482 -0.06 -2.91 -11.79
CA ARG A 482 0.30 -1.52 -11.46
C ARG A 482 1.06 -0.79 -12.58
N MET A 483 1.51 -1.54 -13.59
CA MET A 483 2.31 -1.03 -14.72
C MET A 483 1.50 -1.02 -16.03
N PHE A 484 0.69 -2.05 -16.26
CA PHE A 484 -0.02 -2.26 -17.54
C PHE A 484 -1.55 -2.30 -17.41
N GLY A 485 -2.08 -2.18 -16.19
CA GLY A 485 -3.52 -2.31 -15.90
C GLY A 485 -3.99 -3.76 -15.80
N PRO A 486 -5.14 -4.01 -15.14
CA PRO A 486 -5.58 -5.36 -14.77
C PRO A 486 -5.87 -6.25 -15.99
N ASP A 487 -6.42 -5.70 -17.07
CA ASP A 487 -6.82 -6.50 -18.25
C ASP A 487 -5.63 -6.89 -19.13
N VAL A 488 -4.52 -6.16 -19.07
CA VAL A 488 -3.25 -6.54 -19.73
C VAL A 488 -2.48 -7.49 -18.82
N ALA A 489 -2.29 -7.09 -17.56
CA ALA A 489 -1.55 -7.89 -16.59
C ALA A 489 -2.20 -9.24 -16.33
N GLY A 490 -3.53 -9.33 -16.23
CA GLY A 490 -4.26 -10.58 -16.08
C GLY A 490 -3.98 -11.55 -17.21
N ARG A 491 -4.04 -11.11 -18.47
CA ARG A 491 -3.71 -11.94 -19.64
C ARG A 491 -2.23 -12.34 -19.69
N VAL A 492 -1.32 -11.47 -19.27
CA VAL A 492 0.12 -11.76 -19.20
C VAL A 492 0.42 -12.77 -18.08
N ILE A 493 -0.16 -12.57 -16.90
CA ILE A 493 -0.03 -13.48 -15.75
C ILE A 493 -0.66 -14.84 -16.08
N GLU A 494 -1.85 -14.88 -16.69
CA GLU A 494 -2.49 -16.13 -17.16
C GLU A 494 -1.61 -16.86 -18.18
N ALA A 495 -1.04 -16.15 -19.16
CA ALA A 495 -0.12 -16.72 -20.13
C ALA A 495 1.16 -17.28 -19.48
N ILE A 496 1.71 -16.59 -18.48
CA ILE A 496 2.90 -17.04 -17.73
C ILE A 496 2.56 -18.22 -16.81
N GLN A 497 1.45 -18.18 -16.07
CA GLN A 497 0.94 -19.30 -15.26
C GLN A 497 0.74 -20.55 -16.13
N LYS A 498 0.16 -20.38 -17.32
CA LYS A 498 -0.06 -21.45 -18.30
C LYS A 498 1.26 -22.01 -18.85
N ALA A 499 2.24 -21.15 -19.15
CA ALA A 499 3.57 -21.57 -19.58
C ALA A 499 4.38 -22.26 -18.47
N PHE A 500 4.20 -21.85 -17.21
CA PHE A 500 4.87 -22.43 -16.05
C PHE A 500 4.22 -23.75 -15.60
N GLY A 501 2.97 -24.01 -15.97
CA GLY A 501 2.20 -25.19 -15.57
C GLY A 501 1.47 -25.04 -14.23
N VAL A 502 1.07 -23.82 -13.87
CA VAL A 502 0.46 -23.46 -12.58
C VAL A 502 -0.87 -22.70 -12.72
N ALA A 503 -1.49 -22.73 -13.91
CA ALA A 503 -2.80 -22.12 -14.15
C ALA A 503 -3.94 -23.07 -13.75
N GLY A 504 -4.93 -22.58 -12.99
CA GLY A 504 -6.20 -23.29 -12.73
C GLY A 504 -6.26 -24.15 -11.46
N LEU A 505 -5.50 -23.79 -10.42
CA LEU A 505 -5.58 -24.33 -9.06
C LEU A 505 -5.84 -23.21 -8.04
#